data_AF-A0AAU1RTB0-F1
#
_entry.id   AF-A0AAU1RTB0-F1
#
_cell.length_a   1.000
_cell.length_b   1.000
_cell.length_c   1.000
_cell.angle_alpha   90.00
_cell.angle_beta   90.00
_cell.angle_gamma   90.00
#
_symmetry.space_group_name_H-M   'P 1'
#
loop_
_entity.id
_entity.type
_entity.pdbx_description
1 polymer ?
#
loop_
_entity_poly.entity_id
_entity_poly.type
_entity_poly.pdbx_seq_one_letter_code
_entity_poly.pdbx_strand_id
1 'polypeptide(L)' 'MAANETVTESENLKSLIISTASALWEDKDALGKFLDVVRRSETFAPLADSMAQSEVRPAKPTFYGVKSTEFQS' A
#
# COMPACT_ATOMS: atom_id res chain seq x y z
N MET A 1 -24.42 -11.85 1.73
CA MET A 1 -23.28 -11.23 1.03
C MET A 1 -22.75 -10.13 1.95
N ALA A 2 -21.56 -10.28 2.52
CA ALA A 2 -20.95 -9.29 3.43
C ALA A 2 -19.43 -9.52 3.60
N ALA A 3 -18.99 -10.77 3.42
CA ALA A 3 -17.56 -11.13 3.50
C ALA A 3 -16.72 -10.65 2.30
N ASN A 4 -17.34 -10.28 1.19
CA ASN A 4 -16.60 -9.90 -0.03
C ASN A 4 -16.21 -8.41 -0.06
N GLU A 5 -17.00 -7.55 0.60
CA GLU A 5 -16.78 -6.09 0.65
C GLU A 5 -15.64 -5.69 1.58
N THR A 6 -15.53 -6.33 2.76
CA THR A 6 -14.45 -6.06 3.73
C THR A 6 -13.07 -6.48 3.23
N VAL A 7 -13.00 -7.55 2.42
CA VAL A 7 -11.77 -7.99 1.74
C VAL A 7 -11.34 -6.97 0.68
N THR A 8 -12.30 -6.36 -0.03
CA THR A 8 -11.97 -5.34 -1.05
C THR A 8 -11.50 -4.04 -0.40
N GLU A 9 -12.13 -3.63 0.70
CA GLU A 9 -11.75 -2.41 1.41
C GLU A 9 -10.34 -2.50 2.02
N SER A 10 -10.01 -3.64 2.63
CA SER A 10 -8.67 -3.89 3.20
C SER A 10 -7.57 -3.90 2.14
N GLU A 11 -7.82 -4.50 0.97
CA GLU A 11 -6.86 -4.52 -0.15
C GLU A 11 -6.72 -3.15 -0.82
N ASN A 12 -7.81 -2.36 -0.88
CA ASN A 12 -7.77 -0.98 -1.34
C ASN A 12 -6.95 -0.10 -0.38
N LEU A 13 -7.16 -0.24 0.93
CA LEU A 13 -6.38 0.46 1.97
C LEU A 13 -4.90 0.07 1.91
N LYS A 14 -4.59 -1.21 1.77
CA LYS A 14 -3.22 -1.69 1.59
C LYS A 14 -2.58 -1.06 0.35
N SER A 15 -3.29 -1.01 -0.77
CA SER A 15 -2.81 -0.37 -1.99
C SER A 15 -2.57 1.13 -1.81
N LEU A 16 -3.45 1.82 -1.08
CA LEU A 16 -3.29 3.23 -0.75
C LEU A 16 -2.07 3.47 0.15
N ILE A 17 -1.86 2.61 1.15
CA ILE A 17 -0.70 2.65 2.05
C ILE A 17 0.60 2.49 1.26
N ILE A 18 0.69 1.46 0.40
CA ILE A 18 1.90 1.22 -0.42
C ILE A 18 2.14 2.39 -1.38
N SER A 19 1.08 2.91 -2.03
CA SER A 19 1.18 4.06 -2.95
C SER A 19 1.69 5.31 -2.24
N THR A 20 1.16 5.60 -1.05
CA THR A 20 1.56 6.76 -0.24
C THR A 20 2.98 6.61 0.29
N ALA A 21 3.34 5.43 0.80
CA ALA A 21 4.71 5.14 1.23
C ALA A 21 5.72 5.27 0.08
N SER A 22 5.34 4.84 -1.13
CA SER A 22 6.14 5.02 -2.34
C SER A 22 6.26 6.50 -2.75
N ALA A 23 5.20 7.30 -2.60
CA ALA A 23 5.22 8.73 -2.88
C ALA A 23 6.10 9.50 -1.87
N LEU A 24 6.06 9.12 -0.60
CA LEU A 24 6.86 9.70 0.48
C LEU A 24 8.29 9.13 0.54
N TRP A 25 8.70 8.25 -0.37
CA TRP A 25 9.97 7.53 -0.27
C TRP A 25 11.21 8.43 -0.18
N GLU A 26 11.16 9.58 -0.86
CA GLU A 26 12.22 10.59 -0.89
C GLU A 26 12.25 11.44 0.39
N ASP A 27 11.09 11.62 1.04
CA ASP A 27 10.96 12.32 2.31
C ASP A 27 10.88 11.32 3.47
N LYS A 28 12.06 10.91 3.96
CA LYS A 28 12.18 9.89 5.01
C LYS A 28 11.53 10.31 6.33
N ASP A 29 11.45 11.60 6.63
CA ASP A 29 10.77 12.11 7.83
C ASP A 29 9.25 11.96 7.71
N ALA A 30 8.68 12.39 6.57
CA ALA A 30 7.26 12.22 6.28
C ALA A 30 6.86 10.73 6.17
N LEU A 31 7.71 9.91 5.54
CA LEU A 31 7.50 8.46 5.47
C LEU A 31 7.48 7.81 6.85
N GLY A 32 8.42 8.16 7.73
CA GLY A 32 8.47 7.64 9.10
C GLY A 32 7.20 7.97 9.89
N LYS A 33 6.73 9.22 9.80
CA LYS A 33 5.47 9.66 10.44
C LYS A 33 4.26 8.92 9.89
N PHE A 34 4.20 8.74 8.57
CA PHE A 34 3.13 7.99 7.92
C PHE A 34 3.10 6.53 8.39
N LEU A 35 4.25 5.85 8.38
CA LEU A 35 4.35 4.46 8.83
C LEU A 35 4.03 4.31 10.33
N ASP A 36 4.38 5.28 11.19
CA ASP A 36 3.98 5.25 12.61
C ASP A 36 2.46 5.33 12.78
N VAL A 37 1.78 6.15 11.96
CA VAL A 37 0.30 6.21 11.94
C VAL A 37 -0.29 4.89 11.45
N VAL A 38 0.24 4.32 10.37
CA VAL A 38 -0.22 3.01 9.84
C VAL A 38 0.00 1.90 10.87
N ARG A 39 1.10 1.97 11.63
CA ARG A 39 1.43 1.00 12.69
C ARG A 39 0.42 1.00 13.85
N ARG A 40 -0.32 2.09 14.06
CA ARG A 40 -1.41 2.13 15.06
C ARG A 40 -2.61 1.26 14.68
N SER A 41 -2.73 0.88 13.41
CA SER A 41 -3.69 -0.12 12.99
C SER A 41 -3.09 -1.52 13.15
N GLU A 42 -3.66 -2.33 14.04
CA GLU A 42 -3.21 -3.70 14.30
C GLU A 42 -3.18 -4.56 13.02
N THR A 43 -4.07 -4.27 12.06
CA THR A 43 -4.15 -4.96 10.77
C THR A 43 -2.98 -4.63 9.83
N PHE A 44 -2.43 -3.41 9.89
CA PHE A 44 -1.39 -2.94 8.98
C PHE A 44 -0.03 -2.72 9.65
N ALA A 45 0.07 -2.93 10.97
CA ALA A 45 1.33 -2.94 11.72
C ALA A 45 2.43 -3.79 11.07
N PRO A 46 2.21 -5.06 10.64
CA PRO A 46 3.26 -5.85 9.99
C PRO A 46 3.68 -5.29 8.63
N LEU A 47 2.77 -4.62 7.91
CA LEU A 47 3.07 -3.97 6.64
C LEU A 47 3.94 -2.73 6.84
N ALA A 48 3.61 -1.91 7.85
CA ALA A 48 4.37 -0.72 8.18
C ALA A 48 5.80 -1.06 8.62
N ASP A 49 5.96 -2.11 9.43
CA ASP A 49 7.26 -2.56 9.90
C ASP A 49 8.11 -3.10 8.73
N SER A 50 7.51 -3.91 7.85
CA SER A 50 8.17 -4.39 6.63
C SER A 50 8.63 -3.25 5.71
N MET A 51 7.86 -2.17 5.61
CA MET A 51 8.21 -0.98 4.81
C MET A 51 9.29 -0.12 5.47
N ALA A 52 9.27 -0.01 6.80
CA ALA A 52 10.28 0.74 7.56
C ALA A 52 11.65 0.06 7.48
N GLN A 53 11.68 -1.27 7.43
CA GLN A 53 12.90 -2.06 7.28
C GLN A 53 13.35 -2.22 5.82
N SER A 54 12.50 -1.86 4.85
CA SER A 54 12.84 -2.03 3.45
C SER A 54 13.86 -0.98 3.00
N GLU A 55 14.93 -1.42 2.33
CA GLU A 55 15.90 -0.54 1.67
C GLU A 55 15.44 -0.16 0.25
N VAL A 56 14.38 -0.78 -0.24
CA VAL A 56 13.89 -0.65 -1.62
C VAL A 56 12.56 0.09 -1.62
N ARG A 57 12.42 1.06 -2.54
CA ARG A 57 11.18 1.81 -2.73
C ARG A 57 10.03 0.83 -2.97
N PRO A 58 8.93 0.90 -2.20
CA PRO A 58 7.76 0.08 -2.44
C PRO A 58 7.31 0.29 -3.88
N ALA A 59 7.25 -0.81 -4.65
CA ALA A 59 6.70 -0.76 -5.99
C ALA A 59 5.28 -0.21 -5.87
N LYS A 60 4.96 0.84 -6.62
CA LYS A 60 3.59 1.32 -6.70
C LYS A 60 2.72 0.10 -7.01
N PRO A 61 1.72 -0.23 -6.18
CA PRO A 61 0.77 -1.25 -6.56
C PRO A 61 0.19 -0.72 -7.86
N THR A 62 0.45 -1.43 -8.95
CA THR A 62 -0.20 -1.13 -10.22
C THR A 62 -1.68 -1.26 -9.93
N PHE A 63 -2.35 -0.12 -9.70
CA PHE A 63 -3.77 -0.01 -9.38
C PHE A 63 -4.65 -0.61 -10.51
N TYR A 64 -4.01 -0.99 -11.62
CA TYR A 64 -4.56 -1.73 -12.71
C TYR A 64 -4.42 -3.24 -12.48
N GLY A 65 -5.37 -3.78 -11.72
CA GLY A 65 -5.87 -5.15 -11.90
C GLY A 65 -6.70 -5.30 -13.18
N VAL A 66 -6.44 -4.51 -14.23
CA VAL A 66 -7.00 -4.76 -15.57
C VAL A 66 -5.87 -5.26 -16.44
N LYS A 67 -5.95 -6.55 -16.80
CA LYS A 67 -5.46 -6.97 -18.11
C LYS A 67 -6.37 -6.27 -19.13
N SER A 68 -6.01 -5.06 -19.56
CA SER A 68 -6.62 -4.48 -20.74
C SER A 68 -6.14 -5.26 -21.95
N THR A 69 -6.93 -6.26 -22.36
CA THR A 69 -6.80 -6.94 -23.65
C THR A 69 -7.13 -6.01 -24.83
N GLU A 70 -7.45 -4.74 -24.58
CA GLU A 70 -7.84 -3.76 -25.61
C GLU A 70 -6.66 -3.11 -26.36
N PHE A 71 -5.41 -3.51 -26.07
CA PHE A 71 -4.22 -3.07 -26.82
C PHE A 71 -3.31 -4.24 -27.23
N GLN A 72 -3.85 -5.44 -27.43
CA GLN A 72 -3.14 -6.45 -28.23
C GLN A 72 -3.56 -6.25 -29.69
N SER A 73 -2.66 -5.66 -30.47
CA SER A 73 -2.72 -5.61 -31.94
C SER A 73 -2.87 -6.99 -32.57
#